data_AF-A0A357AGD9-F1
#
_entry.id   AF-A0A357AGD9-F1
#
_cell.length_a   1.000
_cell.length_b   1.000
_cell.length_c   1.000
_cell.angle_alpha   90.00
_cell.angle_beta   90.00
_cell.angle_gamma   90.00
#
_symmetry.space_group_name_H-M   'P 1'
#
loop_
_entity.id
_entity.type
_entity.pdbx_description
1 polymer ?
#
loop_
_entity_poly.entity_id
_entity_poly.type
_entity_poly.pdbx_seq_one_letter_code
_entity_poly.pdbx_strand_id
1 'polypeptide(L)'
;GLGHHFLRHVERTRLLIHVVDIAETDGRNALEDFDIINRELELYNPEMAKRPQVIAANKIDALWDGEKLQHFKSEMESRGYKVFEIS
;
A
#
# COMPACT_ATOMS: atom_id res chain seq x y z
N GLY A 1 5.67 11.44 5.48
CA GLY A 1 4.30 11.17 5.91
C GLY A 1 3.27 11.94 5.11
N LEU A 2 2.04 11.43 5.10
CA LEU A 2 0.95 11.86 4.22
C LEU A 2 0.41 13.29 4.48
N GLY A 3 0.69 13.85 5.66
CA GLY A 3 0.28 15.20 6.05
C GLY A 3 -1.16 15.27 6.58
N HIS A 4 -1.37 16.09 7.61
CA HIS A 4 -2.62 16.12 8.39
C HIS A 4 -3.85 16.56 7.56
N HIS A 5 -3.67 17.48 6.60
CA HIS A 5 -4.74 17.91 5.71
C HIS A 5 -5.20 16.79 4.76
N PHE A 6 -4.29 15.95 4.28
CA PHE A 6 -4.64 14.81 3.44
C PHE A 6 -5.41 13.75 4.23
N LEU A 7 -4.93 13.42 5.44
CA LEU A 7 -5.56 12.44 6.32
C LEU A 7 -7.02 12.81 6.66
N ARG A 8 -7.29 14.10 6.91
CA ARG A 8 -8.66 14.60 7.11
C ARG A 8 -9.59 14.37 5.92
N HIS A 9 -9.08 14.42 4.69
CA HIS A 9 -9.89 14.11 3.50
C HIS A 9 -10.14 12.61 3.39
N VAL A 10 -9.12 11.80 3.65
CA VAL A 10 -9.20 10.34 3.63
C VAL A 10 -10.18 9.82 4.68
N GLU A 11 -10.36 10.51 5.81
CA GLU A 11 -11.39 10.16 6.82
C GLU A 11 -12.82 10.09 6.27
N ARG A 12 -13.13 10.76 5.16
CA ARG A 12 -14.48 10.74 4.57
C ARG A 12 -14.70 9.62 3.55
N THR A 13 -13.68 8.81 3.24
CA THR A 13 -13.78 7.74 2.24
C THR A 13 -14.23 6.40 2.87
N ARG A 14 -14.81 5.51 2.06
CA ARG A 14 -15.31 4.21 2.52
C ARG A 14 -14.36 3.04 2.23
N LEU A 15 -13.35 3.28 1.40
CA LEU A 15 -12.36 2.32 0.91
C LEU A 15 -11.03 3.06 0.74
N LEU A 16 -9.93 2.40 1.07
CA LEU A 16 -8.58 2.90 0.82
C LEU A 16 -7.89 2.06 -0.24
N ILE A 17 -7.23 2.74 -1.18
CA ILE A 17 -6.39 2.10 -2.20
C ILE A 17 -4.97 2.52 -1.88
N HIS A 18 -4.13 1.57 -1.50
CA HIS A 18 -2.70 1.76 -1.28
C HIS A 18 -1.96 1.53 -2.58
N VAL A 19 -1.44 2.61 -3.16
CA VAL A 19 -0.61 2.51 -4.36
C VAL A 19 0.83 2.29 -3.91
N VAL A 20 1.37 1.11 -4.20
CA VAL A 20 2.72 0.70 -3.77
C VAL A 20 3.57 0.46 -5.01
N ASP A 21 4.75 1.08 -5.05
CA ASP A 21 5.72 0.88 -6.12
C ASP A 21 6.48 -0.43 -5.93
N ILE A 22 6.18 -1.45 -6.75
CA ILE A 22 6.81 -2.76 -6.64
C ILE A 22 8.19 -2.79 -7.30
N ALA A 23 8.46 -1.88 -8.24
CA ALA A 23 9.76 -1.77 -8.88
C ALA A 23 10.82 -1.16 -7.95
N GLU A 24 10.41 -0.67 -6.77
CA GLU A 24 11.29 -0.05 -5.77
C GLU A 24 12.17 1.04 -6.41
N THR A 25 11.62 1.82 -7.35
CA THR A 25 12.44 2.75 -8.17
C THR A 25 13.11 3.82 -7.33
N ASP A 26 12.53 4.14 -6.18
CA ASP A 26 13.06 5.09 -5.21
C ASP A 26 14.02 4.44 -4.19
N GLY A 27 14.34 3.15 -4.36
CA GLY A 27 15.17 2.37 -3.44
C GLY A 27 14.49 2.02 -2.11
N ARG A 28 13.16 2.18 -2.02
CA ARG A 28 12.36 1.87 -0.84
C ARG A 28 11.70 0.50 -1.01
N ASN A 29 11.68 -0.29 0.06
CA ASN A 29 11.05 -1.60 0.03
C ASN A 29 9.52 -1.48 0.02
N ALA A 30 8.87 -2.20 -0.89
CA ALA A 30 7.43 -2.12 -1.09
C ALA A 30 6.60 -2.53 0.15
N LEU A 31 7.05 -3.55 0.91
CA LEU A 31 6.36 -4.01 2.12
C LEU A 31 6.50 -2.99 3.25
N GLU A 32 7.71 -2.47 3.45
CA GLU A 32 7.97 -1.45 4.46
C GLU A 32 7.19 -0.16 4.18
N ASP A 33 7.12 0.26 2.92
CA ASP A 33 6.34 1.44 2.51
C ASP A 33 4.86 1.28 2.88
N PHE A 34 4.26 0.10 2.63
CA PHE A 34 2.90 -0.19 3.06
C PHE A 34 2.74 -0.12 4.58
N ASP A 35 3.65 -0.75 5.33
CA ASP A 35 3.59 -0.82 6.78
C ASP A 35 3.76 0.56 7.43
N ILE A 36 4.63 1.42 6.87
CA ILE A 36 4.79 2.82 7.30
C ILE A 36 3.48 3.59 7.10
N ILE A 37 2.87 3.50 5.92
CA ILE A 37 1.61 4.21 5.64
C ILE A 37 0.50 3.71 6.57
N ASN A 38 0.37 2.41 6.75
CA ASN A 38 -0.67 1.85 7.60
C ASN A 38 -0.47 2.24 9.07
N ARG A 39 0.79 2.35 9.51
CA ARG A 39 1.13 2.87 10.84
C ARG A 39 0.79 4.35 10.98
N GLU A 40 1.04 5.18 9.97
CA GLU A 40 0.63 6.60 9.99
C GLU A 40 -0.89 6.75 10.07
N LEU A 41 -1.65 5.91 9.36
CA LEU A 41 -3.12 5.87 9.44
C LEU A 41 -3.58 5.49 10.85
N GLU A 42 -2.99 4.44 11.44
CA GLU A 42 -3.31 3.98 12.79
C GLU A 42 -3.02 5.04 13.86
N LEU A 43 -1.87 5.72 13.76
CA LEU A 43 -1.47 6.78 14.69
C LEU A 43 -2.37 8.01 14.62
N TYR A 44 -2.90 8.32 13.43
CA TYR A 44 -3.83 9.43 13.26
C TYR A 44 -5.24 9.08 13.72
N ASN A 45 -5.77 7.94 13.27
CA ASN A 45 -7.08 7.44 13.69
C ASN A 45 -7.15 5.91 13.48
N PRO A 46 -7.17 5.10 14.55
CA PRO A 46 -7.18 3.63 14.47
C PRO A 46 -8.33 3.06 13.63
N GLU A 47 -9.46 3.76 13.55
CA GLU A 47 -10.61 3.33 12.75
C GLU A 47 -10.36 3.47 11.24
N MET A 48 -9.40 4.32 10.82
CA MET A 48 -9.01 4.42 9.41
C MET A 48 -8.22 3.22 8.94
N ALA A 49 -7.30 2.71 9.77
CA ALA A 49 -6.49 1.53 9.46
C ALA A 49 -7.34 0.25 9.34
N LYS A 50 -8.49 0.20 10.03
CA LYS A 50 -9.44 -0.92 9.96
C LYS A 50 -10.39 -0.89 8.76
N ARG A 51 -10.41 0.21 7.98
CA ARG A 51 -11.29 0.31 6.82
C ARG A 51 -10.94 -0.77 5.80
N PRO A 52 -11.85 -1.12 4.90
CA PRO A 52 -11.48 -1.92 3.74
C PRO A 52 -10.30 -1.27 3.01
N GLN A 53 -9.21 -2.02 2.83
CA GLN A 53 -8.02 -1.60 2.12
C GLN A 53 -7.74 -2.58 0.98
N VAL A 54 -7.39 -2.04 -0.19
CA VAL A 54 -6.88 -2.81 -1.32
C VAL A 54 -5.56 -2.22 -1.76
N ILE A 55 -4.72 -3.05 -2.37
CA ILE A 55 -3.37 -2.64 -2.78
C ILE A 55 -3.33 -2.62 -4.30
N ALA A 56 -2.83 -1.51 -4.83
CA ALA A 56 -2.50 -1.34 -6.22
C ALA A 56 -0.97 -1.44 -6.35
N ALA A 57 -0.50 -2.61 -6.76
CA ALA A 57 0.89 -2.90 -7.08
C ALA A 57 1.27 -2.20 -8.39
N ASN A 58 1.97 -1.08 -8.27
CA ASN A 58 2.30 -0.16 -9.35
C ASN A 58 3.67 -0.41 -9.99
N LYS A 59 3.84 0.05 -11.23
CA LYS A 59 5.06 -0.04 -12.04
C LYS A 59 5.52 -1.48 -12.32
N ILE A 60 4.57 -2.38 -12.57
CA ILE A 60 4.90 -3.78 -12.92
C ILE A 60 5.75 -3.89 -14.19
N ASP A 61 5.68 -2.90 -15.09
CA ASP A 61 6.46 -2.80 -16.32
C ASP A 61 7.95 -2.50 -16.09
N ALA A 62 8.29 -1.91 -14.94
CA ALA A 62 9.67 -1.61 -14.56
C ALA A 62 10.37 -2.78 -13.85
N LEU A 63 9.66 -3.89 -13.62
CA LEU A 63 10.23 -5.09 -13.02
C LEU A 63 11.03 -5.90 -14.05
N TRP A 64 12.24 -6.28 -13.67
CA TRP A 64 13.10 -7.16 -14.46
C TRP A 64 12.69 -8.63 -14.37
N ASP A 65 12.13 -9.03 -13.22
CA ASP A 65 11.59 -10.37 -12.98
C ASP A 65 10.29 -10.30 -12.18
N GLY A 66 9.51 -11.39 -12.22
CA GLY A 66 8.25 -11.51 -11.50
C GLY A 66 8.39 -11.94 -10.04
N GLU A 67 9.60 -12.24 -9.56
CA GLU A 67 9.79 -12.80 -8.21
C GLU A 67 9.42 -11.78 -7.14
N LYS A 68 9.82 -10.51 -7.32
CA LYS A 68 9.45 -9.42 -6.41
C LYS A 68 7.93 -9.25 -6.29
N LEU A 69 7.24 -9.24 -7.43
CA LEU A 69 5.78 -9.11 -7.47
C LEU A 69 5.10 -10.29 -6.79
N GLN A 70 5.56 -11.52 -7.07
CA GLN A 70 5.00 -12.72 -6.45
C GLN A 70 5.23 -12.74 -4.93
N HIS A 71 6.44 -12.40 -4.48
CA HIS A 71 6.75 -12.33 -3.06
C HIS A 71 5.86 -11.29 -2.36
N PHE A 72 5.79 -10.07 -2.90
CA PHE A 72 4.95 -9.01 -2.36
C PHE A 72 3.47 -9.43 -2.31
N LYS A 73 2.96 -10.01 -3.40
CA LYS A 73 1.57 -10.46 -3.49
C LYS A 73 1.25 -11.54 -2.45
N SER A 74 2.11 -12.55 -2.32
CA SER A 74 1.95 -13.62 -1.34
C SER A 74 1.93 -13.07 0.10
N GLU A 75 2.85 -12.16 0.42
CA GLU A 75 2.91 -11.53 1.74
C GLU A 75 1.64 -10.73 2.03
N MET A 76 1.19 -9.88 1.10
CA MET A 76 0.02 -9.04 1.31
C MET A 76 -1.30 -9.83 1.35
N GLU A 77 -1.43 -10.87 0.52
CA GLU A 77 -2.59 -11.77 0.55
C GLU A 77 -2.64 -12.58 1.85
N SER A 78 -1.49 -13.00 2.40
CA SER A 78 -1.42 -13.66 3.71
C SER A 78 -1.89 -12.76 4.86
N ARG A 79 -1.68 -11.45 4.71
CA ARG A 79 -2.16 -10.40 5.64
C ARG A 79 -3.64 -10.04 5.42
N GLY A 80 -4.31 -10.66 4.44
CA GLY A 80 -5.73 -10.46 4.15
C GLY A 80 -6.03 -9.29 3.19
N TYR A 81 -5.01 -8.71 2.54
CA TYR A 81 -5.19 -7.64 1.58
C TYR A 81 -5.30 -8.18 0.16
N LYS A 82 -6.19 -7.58 -0.64
CA LYS A 82 -6.30 -7.90 -2.06
C LYS A 82 -5.35 -7.03 -2.87
N VAL A 83 -4.50 -7.66 -3.67
CA VAL A 83 -3.52 -6.99 -4.53
C VAL A 83 -4.01 -6.96 -5.98
N PHE A 84 -3.93 -5.80 -6.61
CA PHE A 84 -4.22 -5.56 -8.01
C PHE A 84 -2.98 -4.99 -8.69
N GLU A 85 -2.61 -5.59 -9.81
CA GLU A 85 -1.45 -5.19 -10.61
C GLU A 85 -1.84 -4.03 -11.53
N ILE A 86 -1.06 -2.95 -11.52
CA ILE A 86 -1.23 -1.79 -12.40
C ILE A 86 0.12 -1.38 -13.02
N SER A 87 0.06 -0.91 -14.27
CA SER A 87 1.18 -0.38 -15.06
C SER A 87 0.87 1.05 -15.47
#